data_AF-A0A8H5B456-F1
#
_entry.id   AF-A0A8H5B456-F1
#
_cell.length_a   1.000
_cell.length_b   1.000
_cell.length_c   1.000
_cell.angle_alpha   90.00
_cell.angle_beta   90.00
_cell.angle_gamma   90.00
#
_symmetry.space_group_name_H-M   'P 1'
#
loop_
_entity.id
_entity.type
_entity.pdbx_description
1 polymer ?
#
loop_
_entity_poly.entity_id
_entity_poly.type
_entity_poly.pdbx_seq_one_letter_code
_entity_poly.pdbx_strand_id
1 'polypeptide(L)'
;MPVPNPIATLFSYFPLHTFPPITPQAVARDASTPTLWIAPPLSSPTLSVSSEDRVLSSDVECLKWQAYIALRGLKNLKVRWDVAAEGSLEGRLPNLHLPKADAAKLNADLNPTEENPKADAEETLGLYAARLIPSWVDLTLGFDSASDALEGYKDVASRDESRAWVALLEGVVHAALLISLPQQVTLAQLLGLGYSSSSPSPSTATSKPSSQTSSTLQTVLSPPPAPLTGFTSLLPSFGTRVSRTSVISQYVEAIASLSERLGTDQWFLGSSQPTPLDALAFAYLHCILVHAKEPVRVEVTKRVNLVAWEWRVRSTNIGYIGFALSVMTQTLGFLAVQQKLKPSYQEGRRLAY
;
A
#
# COMPACT_ATOMS: atom_id res chain seq x y z
N MET A 1 -23.72 22.80 31.57
CA MET A 1 -23.54 23.50 32.86
C MET A 1 -22.38 22.83 33.59
N PRO A 2 -21.40 23.59 34.12
CA PRO A 2 -20.29 23.02 34.87
C PRO A 2 -20.78 22.41 36.19
N VAL A 3 -20.24 21.25 36.55
CA VAL A 3 -20.62 20.52 37.76
C VAL A 3 -20.07 21.25 38.99
N PRO A 4 -20.86 21.47 40.05
CA PRO A 4 -20.37 22.10 41.28
C PRO A 4 -19.20 21.32 41.91
N ASN A 5 -18.18 22.06 42.34
CA ASN A 5 -16.95 21.53 42.94
C ASN A 5 -17.14 20.44 44.02
N PRO A 6 -18.12 20.53 44.96
CA PRO A 6 -18.29 19.49 45.98
C PRO A 6 -18.70 18.13 45.39
N ILE A 7 -19.44 18.14 44.29
CA ILE A 7 -19.83 16.91 43.59
C ILE A 7 -18.60 16.34 42.87
N ALA A 8 -17.75 17.19 42.28
CA ALA A 8 -16.49 16.76 41.67
C ALA A 8 -15.53 16.10 42.69
N THR A 9 -15.45 16.63 43.92
CA THR A 9 -14.66 16.03 45.01
C THR A 9 -15.24 14.71 45.52
N LEU A 10 -16.57 14.53 45.48
CA LEU A 10 -17.17 13.23 45.81
C LEU A 10 -16.78 12.17 44.77
N PHE A 11 -16.80 12.54 43.48
CA PHE A 11 -16.45 11.63 42.40
C PHE A 11 -14.95 11.35 42.27
N SER A 12 -14.07 12.18 42.83
CA SER A 12 -12.62 11.89 42.85
C SER A 12 -12.21 10.73 43.76
N TYR A 13 -13.10 10.28 44.67
CA TYR A 13 -12.89 9.05 45.45
C TYR A 13 -13.13 7.78 44.62
N PHE A 14 -13.68 7.91 43.42
CA PHE A 14 -13.80 6.83 42.46
C PHE A 14 -12.75 7.02 41.35
N PRO A 15 -12.02 5.97 40.95
CA PRO A 15 -12.18 4.56 41.31
C PRO A 15 -11.55 4.19 42.68
N LEU A 16 -12.19 3.24 43.38
CA LEU A 16 -11.72 2.74 44.69
C LEU A 16 -10.38 1.97 44.61
N HIS A 17 -10.06 1.42 43.43
CA HIS A 17 -8.82 0.70 43.18
C HIS A 17 -8.38 0.95 41.73
N THR A 18 -7.18 1.51 41.57
CA THR A 18 -6.54 1.69 40.27
C THR A 18 -5.55 0.55 40.07
N PHE A 19 -5.83 -0.32 39.11
CA PHE A 19 -4.87 -1.34 38.71
C PHE A 19 -3.64 -0.70 38.05
N PRO A 20 -2.45 -1.32 38.16
CA PRO A 20 -1.29 -0.84 37.42
C PRO A 20 -1.59 -0.84 35.91
N PRO A 21 -1.00 0.08 35.14
CA PRO A 21 -1.14 0.07 33.68
C PRO A 21 -0.84 -1.32 33.11
N ILE A 22 -1.78 -1.88 32.37
CA ILE A 22 -1.55 -3.13 31.64
C ILE A 22 -0.54 -2.78 30.55
N THR A 23 0.71 -3.21 30.75
CA THR A 23 1.72 -3.11 29.70
C THR A 23 1.36 -4.10 28.60
N PRO A 24 1.06 -3.63 27.38
CA PRO A 24 0.80 -4.56 26.28
C PRO A 24 2.02 -5.46 26.10
N GLN A 25 1.81 -6.79 26.07
CA GLN A 25 2.89 -7.77 25.88
C GLN A 25 3.69 -7.52 24.59
N ALA A 26 3.05 -6.90 23.60
CA ALA A 26 3.70 -6.34 22.43
C ALA A 26 3.58 -4.82 22.50
N VAL A 27 4.51 -4.16 23.19
CA VAL A 27 4.72 -2.72 23.00
C VAL A 27 4.97 -2.54 21.50
N ALA A 28 4.13 -1.73 20.84
CA ALA A 28 4.39 -1.30 19.47
C ALA A 28 5.77 -0.64 19.48
N ARG A 29 6.79 -1.38 19.06
CA ARG A 29 8.16 -0.90 19.09
C ARG A 29 8.20 0.31 18.17
N ASP A 30 8.75 1.41 18.68
CA ASP A 30 9.15 2.54 17.84
C ASP A 30 9.86 1.97 16.62
N ALA A 31 9.46 2.41 15.43
CA ALA A 31 10.10 1.93 14.20
C ALA A 31 11.58 2.28 14.26
N SER A 32 12.45 1.27 14.36
CA SER A 32 13.90 1.49 14.30
C SER A 32 14.36 1.81 12.88
N THR A 33 13.55 1.45 11.88
CA THR A 33 13.83 1.62 10.46
C THR A 33 12.58 2.15 9.76
N PRO A 34 12.72 3.10 8.81
CA PRO A 34 11.61 3.55 7.98
C PRO A 34 10.88 2.36 7.38
N THR A 35 9.57 2.28 7.58
CA THR A 35 8.75 1.13 7.22
C THR A 35 7.54 1.55 6.39
N LEU A 36 7.45 1.07 5.16
CA LEU A 36 6.30 1.28 4.27
C LEU A 36 5.25 0.19 4.49
N TRP A 37 4.01 0.62 4.73
CA TRP A 37 2.85 -0.24 4.91
C TRP A 37 2.17 -0.37 3.56
N ILE A 38 2.04 -1.60 3.05
CA ILE A 38 1.51 -1.87 1.72
C ILE A 38 0.39 -2.91 1.76
N ALA A 39 -0.41 -2.95 0.71
CA ALA A 39 -1.29 -4.08 0.48
C ALA A 39 -0.46 -5.36 0.22
N PRO A 40 -0.95 -6.54 0.63
CA PRO A 40 -0.18 -7.77 0.51
C PRO A 40 0.12 -8.13 -0.96
N PRO A 41 1.27 -8.79 -1.21
CA PRO A 41 1.55 -9.40 -2.50
C PRO A 41 0.50 -10.47 -2.81
N LEU A 42 0.13 -10.63 -4.08
CA LEU A 42 -0.79 -11.68 -4.49
C LEU A 42 -0.03 -13.01 -4.56
N SER A 43 -0.37 -13.96 -3.69
CA SER A 43 0.15 -15.33 -3.76
C SER A 43 -0.44 -16.02 -5.00
N SER A 44 0.26 -15.96 -6.14
CA SER A 44 -0.13 -16.74 -7.33
C SER A 44 0.39 -18.18 -7.18
N PRO A 45 -0.49 -19.20 -7.11
CA PRO A 45 -0.07 -20.59 -7.00
C PRO A 45 0.42 -21.20 -8.32
N THR A 46 0.28 -20.51 -9.45
CA THR A 46 0.42 -21.09 -10.80
C THR A 46 1.63 -20.62 -11.60
N LEU A 47 2.42 -19.68 -11.08
CA LEU A 47 3.65 -19.22 -11.72
C LEU A 47 4.82 -19.51 -10.78
N SER A 48 5.96 -19.89 -11.33
CA SER A 48 7.23 -19.91 -10.59
C SER A 48 7.62 -18.47 -10.26
N VAL A 49 6.95 -17.91 -9.24
CA VAL A 49 7.12 -16.53 -8.79
C VAL A 49 8.56 -16.38 -8.31
N SER A 50 9.29 -15.45 -8.94
CA SER A 50 10.64 -15.13 -8.50
C SER A 50 10.59 -14.61 -7.05
N SER A 51 11.67 -14.77 -6.28
CA SER A 51 11.69 -14.30 -4.88
C SER A 51 11.40 -12.79 -4.75
N GLU A 52 11.60 -12.02 -5.82
CA GLU A 52 11.38 -10.57 -5.88
C GLU A 52 9.89 -10.22 -5.96
N ASP A 53 9.11 -10.98 -6.74
CA ASP A 53 7.67 -10.78 -6.91
C ASP A 53 6.86 -11.07 -5.63
N ARG A 54 7.48 -11.72 -4.63
CA ARG A 54 6.89 -11.95 -3.30
C ARG A 54 6.87 -10.71 -2.40
N VAL A 55 7.54 -9.62 -2.78
CA VAL A 55 7.62 -8.39 -1.97
C VAL A 55 6.87 -7.23 -2.62
N LEU A 56 6.48 -7.37 -3.89
CA LEU A 56 5.76 -6.34 -4.63
C LEU A 56 4.28 -6.37 -4.28
N SER A 57 3.74 -5.20 -3.95
CA SER A 57 2.33 -5.07 -3.63
C SER A 57 1.45 -5.40 -4.83
N SER A 58 0.30 -6.01 -4.56
CA SER A 58 -0.74 -6.22 -5.58
C SER A 58 -1.54 -4.97 -5.90
N ASP A 59 -1.46 -3.94 -5.05
CA ASP A 59 -2.13 -2.67 -5.21
C ASP A 59 -1.24 -1.67 -5.96
N VAL A 60 -1.83 -0.96 -6.93
CA VAL A 60 -1.10 -0.04 -7.81
C VAL A 60 -0.54 1.14 -7.04
N GLU A 61 -1.29 1.71 -6.10
CA GLU A 61 -0.83 2.86 -5.31
C GLU A 61 0.35 2.45 -4.42
N CYS A 62 0.23 1.31 -3.74
CA CYS A 62 1.33 0.77 -2.94
C CYS A 62 2.58 0.51 -3.79
N LEU A 63 2.42 -0.13 -4.95
CA LEU A 63 3.52 -0.46 -5.84
C LEU A 63 4.16 0.78 -6.47
N LYS A 64 3.37 1.82 -6.78
CA LYS A 64 3.86 3.13 -7.23
C LYS A 64 4.84 3.70 -6.22
N TRP A 65 4.48 3.72 -4.95
CA TRP A 65 5.34 4.25 -3.89
C TRP A 65 6.55 3.35 -3.61
N GLN A 66 6.41 2.02 -3.71
CA GLN A 66 7.57 1.12 -3.67
C GLN A 66 8.57 1.41 -4.79
N ALA A 67 8.08 1.55 -6.03
CA ALA A 67 8.88 1.84 -7.20
C ALA A 67 9.52 3.23 -7.12
N TYR A 68 8.77 4.25 -6.68
CA TYR A 68 9.26 5.62 -6.50
C TYR A 68 10.49 5.66 -5.58
N ILE A 69 10.38 5.04 -4.40
CA ILE A 69 11.47 5.00 -3.41
C ILE A 69 12.68 4.22 -3.97
N ALA A 70 12.43 3.09 -4.65
CA ALA A 70 13.46 2.26 -5.24
C ALA A 70 14.24 2.97 -6.36
N LEU A 71 13.52 3.68 -7.24
CA LEU A 71 14.08 4.38 -8.39
C LEU A 71 14.92 5.60 -7.95
N ARG A 72 14.57 6.22 -6.83
CA ARG A 72 15.39 7.26 -6.17
C ARG A 72 16.61 6.70 -5.42
N GLY A 73 16.78 5.38 -5.39
CA GLY A 73 17.98 4.72 -4.86
C GLY A 73 17.99 4.50 -3.35
N LEU A 74 16.86 4.70 -2.65
CA LEU A 74 16.76 4.45 -1.22
C LEU A 74 16.65 2.95 -0.93
N LYS A 75 17.61 2.42 -0.16
CA LYS A 75 17.71 0.99 0.18
C LYS A 75 17.34 0.68 1.63
N ASN A 76 17.36 1.68 2.50
CA ASN A 76 17.13 1.52 3.94
C ASN A 76 15.63 1.66 4.30
N LEU A 77 14.79 0.86 3.65
CA LEU A 77 13.35 0.84 3.87
C LEU A 77 12.87 -0.59 4.12
N LYS A 78 12.13 -0.77 5.22
CA LYS A 78 11.40 -2.01 5.49
C LYS A 78 10.01 -1.92 4.86
N VAL A 79 9.46 -3.06 4.44
CA VAL A 79 8.10 -3.15 3.90
C VAL A 79 7.31 -4.10 4.80
N ARG A 80 6.05 -3.77 5.06
CA ARG A 80 5.13 -4.61 5.84
C ARG A 80 3.74 -4.62 5.22
N TRP A 81 3.05 -5.75 5.35
CA TRP A 81 1.70 -5.97 4.80
C TRP A 81 0.80 -6.75 5.76
N ASP A 82 1.19 -6.80 7.04
CA ASP A 82 0.43 -7.40 8.14
C ASP A 82 -0.65 -6.47 8.71
N VAL A 83 -0.68 -5.21 8.26
CA VAL A 83 -1.67 -4.20 8.66
C VAL A 83 -2.72 -4.06 7.55
N ALA A 84 -3.98 -4.25 7.92
CA ALA A 84 -5.11 -4.04 7.01
C ALA A 84 -5.37 -2.53 6.80
N ALA A 85 -6.06 -2.17 5.71
CA ALA A 85 -6.32 -0.77 5.36
C ALA A 85 -7.10 -0.03 6.46
N GLU A 86 -7.94 -0.72 7.22
CA GLU A 86 -8.71 -0.15 8.34
C GLU A 86 -7.82 0.27 9.51
N GLY A 87 -6.62 -0.31 9.63
CA GLY A 87 -5.61 0.06 10.62
C GLY A 87 -4.63 1.14 10.14
N SER A 88 -4.83 1.66 8.93
CA SER A 88 -3.99 2.67 8.29
C SER A 88 -4.62 4.06 8.41
N LEU A 89 -3.82 5.12 8.24
CA LEU A 89 -4.29 6.49 8.23
C LEU A 89 -5.33 6.68 7.14
N GLU A 90 -6.43 7.35 7.48
CA GLU A 90 -7.55 7.62 6.57
C GLU A 90 -8.20 6.34 6.00
N GLY A 91 -7.93 5.16 6.59
CA GLY A 91 -8.40 3.89 6.06
C GLY A 91 -7.77 3.51 4.71
N ARG A 92 -6.60 4.08 4.37
CA ARG A 92 -5.94 3.90 3.06
C ARG A 92 -4.46 3.57 3.17
N LEU A 93 -4.06 2.55 2.44
CA LEU A 93 -2.67 2.21 2.16
C LEU A 93 -2.22 2.89 0.85
N PRO A 94 -0.91 3.18 0.69
CA PRO A 94 0.15 2.94 1.66
C PRO A 94 0.29 4.05 2.71
N ASN A 95 0.97 3.72 3.82
CA ASN A 95 1.46 4.71 4.79
C ASN A 95 2.93 4.49 5.09
N LEU A 96 3.60 5.56 5.49
CA LEU A 96 5.01 5.57 5.84
C LEU A 96 5.17 5.70 7.36
N HIS A 97 5.78 4.70 7.99
CA HIS A 97 6.10 4.73 9.42
C HIS A 97 7.60 5.02 9.60
N LEU A 98 7.91 6.17 10.16
CA LEU A 98 9.27 6.66 10.38
C LEU A 98 9.72 6.48 11.83
N PRO A 99 11.02 6.26 12.05
CA PRO A 99 11.64 6.42 13.36
C PRO A 99 11.43 7.84 13.89
N LYS A 100 11.35 8.00 15.23
CA LYS A 100 11.16 9.30 15.89
C LYS A 100 12.13 10.38 15.40
N ALA A 101 13.39 10.02 15.15
CA ALA A 101 14.40 10.95 14.64
C ALA A 101 14.08 11.47 13.22
N ASP A 102 13.62 10.59 12.33
CA ASP A 102 13.29 10.98 10.95
C ASP A 102 11.93 11.67 10.87
N ALA A 103 10.98 11.24 11.71
CA ALA A 103 9.68 11.89 11.90
C ALA A 103 9.87 13.35 12.36
N ALA A 104 10.75 13.59 13.34
CA ALA A 104 11.05 14.94 13.83
C ALA A 104 11.63 15.84 12.73
N LYS A 105 12.53 15.32 11.88
CA LYS A 105 13.09 16.06 10.76
C LYS A 105 12.03 16.43 9.73
N LEU A 106 11.17 15.47 9.36
CA LEU A 106 10.09 15.71 8.41
C LEU A 106 9.08 16.72 8.95
N ASN A 107 8.73 16.64 10.24
CA ASN A 107 7.82 17.61 10.86
C ASN A 107 8.42 19.02 10.91
N ALA A 108 9.73 19.14 11.18
CA ALA A 108 10.43 20.42 11.16
C ALA A 108 10.45 21.06 9.77
N ASP A 109 10.60 20.25 8.72
CA ASP A 109 10.56 20.70 7.31
C ASP A 109 9.15 21.17 6.90
N LEU A 110 8.10 20.44 7.34
CA LEU A 110 6.71 20.78 7.02
C LEU A 110 6.22 22.05 7.75
N ASN A 111 6.73 22.33 8.95
CA ASN A 111 6.31 23.46 9.78
C ASN A 111 7.52 24.30 10.24
N PRO A 112 8.16 25.06 9.33
CA PRO A 112 9.39 25.81 9.65
C PRO A 112 9.18 26.98 10.62
N THR A 113 7.92 27.34 10.93
CA THR A 113 7.57 28.52 11.76
C THR A 113 7.48 28.20 13.26
N GLU A 114 7.46 26.93 13.66
CA GLU A 114 7.45 26.56 15.08
C GLU A 114 8.89 26.51 15.63
N GLU A 115 9.43 27.67 16.02
CA GLU A 115 10.78 27.83 16.61
C GLU A 115 10.98 27.10 17.96
N ASN A 116 9.97 26.39 18.47
CA ASN A 116 10.11 25.60 19.68
C ASN A 116 9.02 24.52 19.73
N PRO A 117 9.26 23.31 19.19
CA PRO A 117 8.33 22.21 19.42
C PRO A 117 8.34 21.91 20.92
N LYS A 118 7.35 22.44 21.64
CA LYS A 118 7.12 22.06 23.03
C LYS A 118 7.02 20.54 23.05
N ALA A 119 7.84 19.94 23.91
CA ALA A 119 8.10 18.52 24.02
C ALA A 119 6.90 17.72 24.55
N ASP A 120 5.69 18.01 24.08
CA ASP A 120 4.50 17.16 24.21
C ASP A 120 4.53 16.05 23.12
N ALA A 121 5.72 15.83 22.53
CA ALA A 121 6.04 14.90 21.45
C ALA A 121 6.04 13.41 21.87
N GLU A 122 5.50 13.08 23.03
CA GLU A 122 5.50 11.69 23.53
C GLU A 122 4.51 10.79 22.77
N GLU A 123 3.52 11.35 22.06
CA GLU A 123 2.46 10.56 21.41
C GLU A 123 2.27 10.80 19.90
N THR A 124 3.10 11.61 19.23
CA THR A 124 2.96 11.74 17.77
C THR A 124 3.46 10.46 17.11
N LEU A 125 2.52 9.58 16.75
CA LEU A 125 2.78 8.41 15.93
C LEU A 125 3.57 8.87 14.70
N GLY A 126 4.75 8.32 14.46
CA GLY A 126 5.59 8.61 13.28
C GLY A 126 5.00 8.05 11.99
N LEU A 127 3.67 8.03 11.86
CA LEU A 127 2.93 7.48 10.75
C LEU A 127 2.45 8.61 9.85
N TYR A 128 2.72 8.48 8.55
CA TYR A 128 2.49 9.52 7.56
C TYR A 128 1.70 8.98 6.37
N ALA A 129 0.85 9.83 5.81
CA ALA A 129 0.10 9.53 4.60
C ALA A 129 1.02 9.45 3.37
N ALA A 130 0.59 8.73 2.34
CA ALA A 130 1.37 8.51 1.11
C ALA A 130 1.87 9.80 0.43
N ARG A 131 1.09 10.88 0.52
CA ARG A 131 1.43 12.19 -0.06
C ARG A 131 2.72 12.81 0.51
N LEU A 132 3.15 12.38 1.69
CA LEU A 132 4.36 12.88 2.36
C LEU A 132 5.61 12.05 2.03
N ILE A 133 5.45 10.95 1.27
CA ILE A 133 6.57 10.10 0.86
C ILE A 133 7.60 10.88 0.02
N PRO A 134 7.23 11.69 -1.00
CA PRO A 134 8.19 12.48 -1.76
C PRO A 134 9.05 13.37 -0.84
N SER A 135 8.41 14.19 0.00
CA SER A 135 9.10 15.09 0.92
C SER A 135 10.09 14.36 1.84
N TRP A 136 9.70 13.18 2.36
CA TRP A 136 10.60 12.36 3.16
C TRP A 136 11.78 11.81 2.34
N VAL A 137 11.53 11.34 1.12
CA VAL A 137 12.59 10.83 0.22
C VAL A 137 13.60 11.93 -0.07
N ASP A 138 13.12 13.12 -0.37
CA ASP A 138 13.94 14.28 -0.73
C ASP A 138 14.82 14.70 0.45
N LEU A 139 14.22 14.82 1.64
CA LEU A 139 14.92 15.10 2.90
C LEU A 139 16.00 14.04 3.20
N THR A 140 15.67 12.76 2.98
CA THR A 140 16.61 11.64 3.25
C THR A 140 17.80 11.66 2.30
N LEU A 141 17.59 12.08 1.05
CA LEU A 141 18.64 12.21 0.05
C LEU A 141 19.37 13.56 0.10
N GLY A 142 18.86 14.52 0.88
CA GLY A 142 19.37 15.89 0.92
C GLY A 142 19.09 16.66 -0.38
N PHE A 143 18.07 16.25 -1.14
CA PHE A 143 17.59 17.00 -2.30
C PHE A 143 16.55 18.02 -1.84
N ASP A 144 16.71 19.26 -2.28
CA ASP A 144 15.69 20.28 -2.12
C ASP A 144 14.75 20.24 -3.33
N SER A 145 13.58 19.65 -3.18
CA SER A 145 12.59 19.59 -4.27
C SER A 145 12.07 20.96 -4.69
N ALA A 146 12.22 22.00 -3.87
CA ALA A 146 11.93 23.36 -4.31
C ALA A 146 12.96 23.85 -5.36
N SER A 147 14.16 23.27 -5.39
CA SER A 147 15.20 23.60 -6.35
C SER A 147 15.03 22.90 -7.70
N ASP A 148 14.38 21.72 -7.74
CA ASP A 148 14.09 20.97 -8.97
C ASP A 148 12.64 21.19 -9.45
N ALA A 149 12.41 22.37 -10.05
CA ALA A 149 11.11 22.73 -10.62
C ALA A 149 10.63 21.79 -11.76
N LEU A 150 11.52 20.94 -12.27
CA LEU A 150 11.25 19.99 -13.35
C LEU A 150 11.05 18.57 -12.84
N GLU A 151 11.19 18.26 -11.55
CA GLU A 151 10.94 16.92 -10.99
C GLU A 151 11.69 15.77 -11.71
N GLY A 152 12.85 16.06 -12.30
CA GLY A 152 13.63 15.14 -13.13
C GLY A 152 13.22 15.05 -14.61
N TYR A 153 12.20 15.80 -15.05
CA TYR A 153 11.84 15.93 -16.47
C TYR A 153 12.86 16.79 -17.23
N LYS A 154 13.00 16.51 -18.53
CA LYS A 154 13.92 17.24 -19.41
C LYS A 154 13.57 18.73 -19.56
N ASP A 155 12.27 19.03 -19.63
CA ASP A 155 11.74 20.36 -19.90
C ASP A 155 10.30 20.51 -19.38
N VAL A 156 9.82 21.75 -19.33
CA VAL A 156 8.48 22.08 -18.81
C VAL A 156 7.37 21.43 -19.65
N ALA A 157 7.54 21.32 -20.98
CA ALA A 157 6.53 20.70 -21.82
C ALA A 157 6.43 19.20 -21.53
N SER A 158 7.55 18.52 -21.31
CA SER A 158 7.56 17.12 -20.84
C SER A 158 6.85 16.97 -19.48
N ARG A 159 7.08 17.88 -18.52
CA ARG A 159 6.37 17.85 -17.24
C ARG A 159 4.86 18.03 -17.40
N ASP A 160 4.42 18.92 -18.28
CA ASP A 160 3.00 19.14 -18.50
C ASP A 160 2.37 17.97 -19.28
N GLU A 161 3.11 17.37 -20.22
CA GLU A 161 2.74 16.13 -20.92
C GLU A 161 2.60 14.96 -19.93
N SER A 162 3.48 14.87 -18.93
CA SER A 162 3.45 13.80 -17.93
C SER A 162 2.13 13.79 -17.16
N ARG A 163 1.53 14.96 -16.88
CA ARG A 163 0.23 15.07 -16.20
C ARG A 163 -0.91 14.47 -17.03
N ALA A 164 -0.85 14.62 -18.36
CA ALA A 164 -1.82 13.98 -19.24
C ALA A 164 -1.68 12.44 -19.20
N TRP A 165 -0.45 11.94 -19.16
CA TRP A 165 -0.18 10.51 -19.02
C TRP A 165 -0.62 9.96 -17.66
N VAL A 166 -0.39 10.70 -16.57
CA VAL A 166 -0.90 10.34 -15.24
C VAL A 166 -2.42 10.23 -15.26
N ALA A 167 -3.12 11.20 -15.83
CA ALA A 167 -4.59 11.17 -15.93
C ALA A 167 -5.09 9.99 -16.78
N LEU A 168 -4.38 9.64 -17.86
CA LEU A 168 -4.69 8.49 -18.71
C LEU A 168 -4.49 7.16 -17.96
N LEU A 169 -3.41 7.04 -17.19
CA LEU A 169 -3.11 5.85 -16.38
C LEU A 169 -4.11 5.68 -15.23
N GLU A 170 -4.35 6.74 -14.44
CA GLU A 170 -5.25 6.73 -13.30
C GLU A 170 -6.74 6.69 -13.69
N GLY A 171 -7.08 7.12 -14.90
CA GLY A 171 -8.43 7.06 -15.44
C GLY A 171 -8.71 5.77 -16.19
N VAL A 172 -8.27 5.69 -17.45
CA VAL A 172 -8.65 4.64 -18.40
C VAL A 172 -8.01 3.30 -18.04
N VAL A 173 -6.69 3.31 -17.77
CA VAL A 173 -5.95 2.08 -17.47
C VAL A 173 -6.36 1.50 -16.13
N HIS A 174 -6.54 2.35 -15.11
CA HIS A 174 -7.07 1.94 -13.82
C HIS A 174 -8.47 1.33 -13.94
N ALA A 175 -9.38 1.96 -14.69
CA ALA A 175 -10.72 1.42 -14.90
C ALA A 175 -10.69 0.03 -15.56
N ALA A 176 -9.85 -0.16 -16.59
CA ALA A 176 -9.67 -1.45 -17.23
C ALA A 176 -9.08 -2.51 -16.28
N LEU A 177 -8.11 -2.11 -15.45
CA LEU A 177 -7.53 -2.98 -14.42
C LEU A 177 -8.59 -3.45 -13.42
N LEU A 178 -9.39 -2.53 -12.88
CA LEU A 178 -10.48 -2.85 -11.94
C LEU A 178 -11.49 -3.84 -12.52
N ILE A 179 -11.85 -3.69 -13.80
CA ILE A 179 -12.76 -4.62 -14.50
C ILE A 179 -12.13 -6.01 -14.72
N SER A 180 -10.79 -6.07 -14.78
CA SER A 180 -10.04 -7.30 -15.08
C SER A 180 -9.70 -8.13 -13.84
N LEU A 181 -9.60 -7.50 -12.66
CA LEU A 181 -9.22 -8.18 -11.43
C LEU A 181 -10.26 -9.23 -11.01
N PRO A 182 -9.84 -10.37 -10.43
CA PRO A 182 -10.76 -11.38 -9.93
C PRO A 182 -11.54 -10.82 -8.74
N GLN A 183 -12.83 -10.53 -8.95
CA GLN A 183 -13.74 -10.07 -7.92
C GLN A 183 -13.93 -11.18 -6.87
N GLN A 184 -13.35 -11.01 -5.67
CA GLN A 184 -13.67 -11.88 -4.54
C GLN A 184 -14.99 -11.44 -3.93
N VAL A 185 -16.10 -11.75 -4.60
CA VAL A 185 -17.42 -11.61 -3.97
C VAL A 185 -17.50 -12.66 -2.87
N THR A 186 -17.36 -12.26 -1.62
CA THR A 186 -17.67 -13.16 -0.51
C THR A 186 -19.19 -13.20 -0.35
N LEU A 187 -19.75 -14.40 -0.16
CA LEU A 187 -21.19 -14.62 0.01
C LEU A 187 -21.78 -13.75 1.15
N ALA A 188 -20.96 -13.42 2.16
CA ALA A 188 -21.30 -12.50 3.25
C ALA A 188 -21.53 -11.05 2.79
N GLN A 189 -20.81 -10.55 1.78
CA GLN A 189 -21.03 -9.23 1.18
C GLN A 189 -22.30 -9.20 0.32
N LEU A 190 -22.66 -10.34 -0.30
CA LEU A 190 -23.85 -10.47 -1.13
C LEU A 190 -25.15 -10.56 -0.30
N LEU A 191 -25.08 -11.07 0.93
CA LEU A 191 -26.22 -11.19 1.84
C LEU A 191 -26.47 -9.95 2.72
N GLY A 192 -25.66 -8.88 2.59
CA GLY A 192 -25.84 -7.65 3.38
C GLY A 192 -25.69 -7.84 4.91
N LEU A 193 -25.16 -8.98 5.36
CA LEU A 193 -24.96 -9.31 6.78
C LEU A 193 -23.65 -8.75 7.35
N GLY A 194 -23.05 -7.76 6.69
CA GLY A 194 -21.83 -7.08 7.13
C GLY A 194 -22.08 -6.15 8.30
N TYR A 195 -22.55 -6.67 9.43
CA TYR A 195 -22.33 -5.99 10.71
C TYR A 195 -20.84 -6.07 11.01
N SER A 196 -20.17 -4.93 11.06
CA SER A 196 -18.83 -4.77 11.62
C SER A 196 -18.87 -5.16 13.11
N SER A 197 -18.83 -6.46 13.40
CA SER A 197 -18.59 -6.98 14.73
C SER A 197 -17.14 -7.46 14.79
N SER A 198 -16.29 -6.65 15.40
CA SER A 198 -15.03 -7.07 15.98
C SER A 198 -15.28 -8.28 16.91
N SER A 199 -14.72 -9.44 16.58
CA SER A 199 -14.50 -10.52 17.54
C SER A 199 -13.15 -11.19 17.26
N PRO A 200 -12.32 -11.40 18.29
CA PRO A 200 -11.01 -12.00 18.16
C PRO A 200 -11.15 -13.53 18.13
N SER A 201 -10.48 -14.20 17.19
CA SER A 201 -10.27 -15.64 17.28
C SER A 201 -8.87 -16.02 16.79
N PRO A 202 -8.19 -16.96 17.46
CA PRO A 202 -6.76 -17.13 17.32
C PRO A 202 -6.39 -18.08 16.18
N SER A 203 -5.23 -17.79 15.59
CA SER A 203 -4.35 -18.76 14.91
C SER A 203 -4.97 -19.65 13.84
N THR A 204 -5.09 -19.11 12.63
CA THR A 204 -4.54 -19.78 11.42
C THR A 204 -4.40 -18.74 10.32
N ALA A 205 -3.17 -18.50 9.90
CA ALA A 205 -2.82 -17.53 8.87
C ALA A 205 -3.39 -17.99 7.52
N THR A 206 -4.54 -17.45 7.16
CA THR A 206 -5.01 -17.40 5.78
C THR A 206 -5.50 -15.97 5.57
N SER A 207 -4.58 -15.12 5.13
CA SER A 207 -4.84 -13.73 4.78
C SER A 207 -5.88 -13.69 3.66
N LYS A 208 -7.13 -13.38 4.01
CA LYS A 208 -8.15 -12.99 3.04
C LYS A 208 -7.74 -11.62 2.48
N PRO A 209 -7.66 -11.43 1.15
CA PRO A 209 -7.34 -10.13 0.58
C PRO A 209 -8.58 -9.23 0.65
N SER A 210 -8.63 -8.33 1.63
CA SER A 210 -9.61 -7.25 1.69
C SER A 210 -9.11 -6.06 0.87
N SER A 211 -9.27 -6.13 -0.46
CA SER A 211 -9.12 -4.97 -1.35
C SER A 211 -10.36 -4.07 -1.25
N GLN A 212 -10.47 -3.30 -0.16
CA GLN A 212 -11.65 -2.47 0.09
C GLN A 212 -11.79 -1.21 -0.79
N THR A 213 -10.82 -0.90 -1.66
CA THR A 213 -11.02 0.09 -2.73
C THR A 213 -12.08 -0.34 -3.75
N SER A 214 -12.43 -1.63 -3.79
CA SER A 214 -13.47 -2.17 -4.66
C SER A 214 -14.89 -2.04 -4.10
N SER A 215 -15.09 -1.78 -2.80
CA SER A 215 -16.42 -1.83 -2.18
C SER A 215 -17.32 -0.66 -2.60
N THR A 216 -16.77 0.55 -2.73
CA THR A 216 -17.53 1.75 -3.11
C THR A 216 -17.86 1.80 -4.60
N LEU A 217 -17.02 1.23 -5.46
CA LEU A 217 -17.29 1.12 -6.91
C LEU A 217 -18.07 -0.14 -7.29
N GLN A 218 -18.03 -1.22 -6.50
CA GLN A 218 -18.92 -2.38 -6.69
C GLN A 218 -20.40 -1.99 -6.52
N THR A 219 -20.71 -1.12 -5.56
CA THR A 219 -22.08 -0.57 -5.40
C THR A 219 -22.53 0.23 -6.62
N VAL A 220 -21.58 0.78 -7.41
CA VAL A 220 -21.85 1.55 -8.63
C VAL A 220 -21.88 0.66 -9.89
N LEU A 221 -21.08 -0.41 -9.94
CA LEU A 221 -20.84 -1.20 -11.16
C LEU A 221 -21.65 -2.49 -11.28
N SER A 222 -22.23 -3.01 -10.19
CA SER A 222 -23.12 -4.18 -10.23
C SER A 222 -24.56 -3.79 -9.88
N PRO A 223 -25.54 -3.93 -10.81
CA PRO A 223 -26.92 -3.58 -10.50
C PRO A 223 -27.49 -4.59 -9.48
N PRO A 224 -28.20 -4.14 -8.42
CA PRO A 224 -29.15 -5.02 -7.75
C PRO A 224 -30.26 -5.41 -8.74
N PRO A 225 -30.86 -6.61 -8.59
CA PRO A 225 -31.96 -7.07 -9.44
C PRO A 225 -33.10 -6.04 -9.46
N ALA A 226 -33.74 -5.89 -10.62
CA ALA A 226 -34.75 -4.86 -10.85
C ALA A 226 -35.85 -4.89 -9.78
N PRO A 227 -36.10 -3.78 -9.06
CA PRO A 227 -37.33 -3.67 -8.30
C PRO A 227 -38.51 -3.58 -9.28
N LEU A 228 -39.52 -4.42 -9.08
CA LEU A 228 -40.86 -4.19 -9.60
C LEU A 228 -41.27 -2.77 -9.17
N THR A 229 -41.46 -1.90 -10.15
CA THR A 229 -41.59 -0.46 -10.02
C THR A 229 -42.79 -0.06 -9.16
N GLY A 230 -42.56 0.80 -8.15
CA GLY A 230 -43.60 1.46 -7.35
C GLY A 230 -43.16 2.88 -6.98
N PHE A 231 -44.07 3.85 -7.10
CA PHE A 231 -43.86 5.30 -7.10
C PHE A 231 -43.41 5.94 -5.75
N THR A 232 -42.66 5.22 -4.91
CA THR A 232 -42.16 5.69 -3.60
C THR A 232 -40.64 5.47 -3.43
N SER A 233 -39.85 5.63 -4.50
CA SER A 233 -38.42 5.27 -4.47
C SER A 233 -37.57 6.31 -3.73
N LEU A 234 -37.24 6.02 -2.47
CA LEU A 234 -36.20 6.68 -1.66
C LEU A 234 -34.75 6.33 -2.11
N LEU A 235 -34.57 5.77 -3.30
CA LEU A 235 -33.29 5.34 -3.83
C LEU A 235 -32.73 6.32 -4.88
N PRO A 236 -31.42 6.64 -4.84
CA PRO A 236 -30.79 7.65 -5.68
C PRO A 236 -30.95 7.33 -7.18
N SER A 237 -30.95 8.38 -8.00
CA SER A 237 -31.02 8.28 -9.46
C SER A 237 -29.99 7.29 -9.98
N PHE A 238 -30.48 6.26 -10.69
CA PHE A 238 -29.67 5.22 -11.32
C PHE A 238 -28.47 5.81 -12.07
N GLY A 239 -27.28 5.31 -11.73
CA GLY A 239 -26.00 5.83 -12.21
C GLY A 239 -25.77 5.64 -13.72
N THR A 240 -24.89 6.48 -14.26
CA THR A 240 -24.39 6.44 -15.64
C THR A 240 -23.78 5.07 -15.92
N ARG A 241 -24.35 4.31 -16.87
CA ARG A 241 -23.83 2.99 -17.26
C ARG A 241 -22.48 3.16 -17.97
N VAL A 242 -21.39 2.83 -17.30
CA VAL A 242 -20.08 2.72 -17.96
C VAL A 242 -20.04 1.45 -18.78
N SER A 243 -19.98 1.57 -20.11
CA SER A 243 -19.94 0.39 -20.99
C SER A 243 -18.55 -0.25 -20.93
N ARG A 244 -18.50 -1.52 -20.53
CA ARG A 244 -17.25 -2.29 -20.43
C ARG A 244 -16.47 -2.28 -21.75
N THR A 245 -17.15 -2.39 -22.87
CA THR A 245 -16.55 -2.36 -24.21
C THR A 245 -15.87 -1.02 -24.51
N SER A 246 -16.47 0.10 -24.11
CA SER A 246 -15.86 1.43 -24.30
C SER A 246 -14.59 1.58 -23.47
N VAL A 247 -14.61 1.14 -22.21
CA VAL A 247 -13.41 1.17 -21.34
C VAL A 247 -12.28 0.32 -21.93
N ILE A 248 -12.59 -0.87 -22.43
CA ILE A 248 -11.58 -1.73 -23.05
C ILE A 248 -11.05 -1.13 -24.36
N SER A 249 -11.89 -0.52 -25.20
CA SER A 249 -11.45 0.17 -26.42
C SER A 249 -10.49 1.31 -26.09
N GLN A 250 -10.87 2.17 -25.14
CA GLN A 250 -10.02 3.28 -24.69
C GLN A 250 -8.72 2.78 -24.07
N TYR A 251 -8.76 1.65 -23.35
CA TYR A 251 -7.57 1.02 -22.80
C TYR A 251 -6.60 0.53 -23.89
N VAL A 252 -7.11 -0.10 -24.96
CA VAL A 252 -6.27 -0.56 -26.07
C VAL A 252 -5.56 0.62 -26.75
N GLU A 253 -6.29 1.72 -26.97
CA GLU A 253 -5.75 2.96 -27.51
C GLU A 253 -4.72 3.58 -26.56
N ALA A 254 -5.03 3.69 -25.27
CA ALA A 254 -4.14 4.20 -24.24
C ALA A 254 -2.80 3.43 -24.18
N ILE A 255 -2.85 2.10 -24.22
CA ILE A 255 -1.65 1.25 -24.20
C ILE A 255 -0.89 1.29 -25.54
N ALA A 256 -1.57 1.50 -26.67
CA ALA A 256 -0.91 1.82 -27.95
C ALA A 256 -0.12 3.12 -27.85
N SER A 257 -0.78 4.21 -27.46
CA SER A 257 -0.15 5.52 -27.35
C SER A 257 1.00 5.54 -26.33
N LEU A 258 0.85 4.83 -25.20
CA LEU A 258 1.91 4.70 -24.21
C LEU A 258 3.15 3.98 -24.77
N SER A 259 2.94 2.91 -25.55
CA SER A 259 4.02 2.16 -26.21
C SER A 259 4.70 2.99 -27.28
N GLU A 260 3.95 3.72 -28.11
CA GLU A 260 4.52 4.63 -29.11
C GLU A 260 5.33 5.74 -28.45
N ARG A 261 4.80 6.33 -27.36
CA ARG A 261 5.47 7.43 -26.65
C ARG A 261 6.76 7.00 -25.96
N LEU A 262 6.80 5.78 -25.45
CA LEU A 262 8.02 5.20 -24.87
C LEU A 262 9.07 4.91 -25.96
N GLY A 263 8.63 4.40 -27.12
CA GLY A 263 9.52 4.09 -28.23
C GLY A 263 10.70 3.22 -27.82
N THR A 264 11.91 3.77 -27.93
CA THR A 264 13.19 3.17 -27.53
C THR A 264 13.83 3.83 -26.30
N ASP A 265 13.11 4.73 -25.64
CA ASP A 265 13.65 5.53 -24.55
C ASP A 265 13.93 4.69 -23.30
N GLN A 266 14.88 5.15 -22.50
CA GLN A 266 15.20 4.51 -21.23
C GLN A 266 14.13 4.79 -20.17
N TRP A 267 13.66 6.03 -20.13
CA TRP A 267 12.63 6.52 -19.22
C TRP A 267 11.59 7.30 -20.02
N PHE A 268 10.37 7.40 -19.50
CA PHE A 268 9.32 8.14 -20.18
C PHE A 268 9.72 9.59 -20.44
N LEU A 269 9.27 10.11 -21.58
CA LEU A 269 9.49 11.46 -22.06
C LEU A 269 10.97 11.82 -22.34
N GLY A 270 11.83 10.82 -22.56
CA GLY A 270 13.24 11.03 -22.87
C GLY A 270 14.04 11.60 -21.69
N SER A 271 13.54 11.39 -20.46
CA SER A 271 14.20 11.84 -19.23
C SER A 271 15.49 11.06 -19.00
N SER A 272 16.51 11.71 -18.44
CA SER A 272 17.81 11.06 -18.16
C SER A 272 17.76 10.21 -16.89
N GLN A 273 16.86 10.54 -15.98
CA GLN A 273 16.65 9.87 -14.69
C GLN A 273 15.20 9.38 -14.57
N PRO A 274 14.93 8.37 -13.71
CA PRO A 274 13.58 7.91 -13.48
C PRO A 274 12.71 9.01 -12.86
N THR A 275 11.51 9.16 -13.40
CA THR A 275 10.54 10.20 -13.02
C THR A 275 9.39 9.61 -12.18
N PRO A 276 8.56 10.44 -11.52
CA PRO A 276 7.36 9.94 -10.85
C PRO A 276 6.40 9.21 -11.80
N LEU A 277 6.36 9.62 -13.09
CA LEU A 277 5.58 8.93 -14.13
C LEU A 277 6.09 7.51 -14.37
N ASP A 278 7.41 7.28 -14.39
CA ASP A 278 7.97 5.94 -14.54
C ASP A 278 7.55 5.02 -13.38
N ALA A 279 7.53 5.53 -12.15
CA ALA A 279 7.06 4.76 -10.99
C ALA A 279 5.58 4.37 -11.11
N LEU A 280 4.73 5.30 -11.57
CA LEU A 280 3.30 5.05 -11.81
C LEU A 280 3.08 4.06 -12.96
N ALA A 281 3.76 4.27 -14.10
CA ALA A 281 3.66 3.40 -15.26
C ALA A 281 4.13 1.98 -14.94
N PHE A 282 5.23 1.84 -14.18
CA PHE A 282 5.69 0.55 -13.69
C PHE A 282 4.64 -0.14 -12.84
N ALA A 283 4.02 0.57 -11.89
CA ALA A 283 3.01 -0.01 -11.03
C ALA A 283 1.82 -0.58 -11.82
N TYR A 284 1.29 0.19 -12.78
CA TYR A 284 0.20 -0.31 -13.64
C TYR A 284 0.62 -1.48 -14.52
N LEU A 285 1.74 -1.37 -15.23
CA LEU A 285 2.20 -2.41 -16.14
C LEU A 285 2.50 -3.71 -15.39
N HIS A 286 3.16 -3.63 -14.25
CA HIS A 286 3.43 -4.80 -13.41
C HIS A 286 2.14 -5.44 -12.90
N CYS A 287 1.21 -4.66 -12.34
CA CYS A 287 -0.08 -5.20 -11.88
C CYS A 287 -0.87 -5.85 -13.02
N ILE A 288 -0.83 -5.27 -14.23
CA ILE A 288 -1.50 -5.86 -15.41
C ILE A 288 -0.83 -7.18 -15.81
N LEU A 289 0.49 -7.21 -15.91
CA LEU A 289 1.22 -8.39 -16.36
C LEU A 289 1.09 -9.55 -15.37
N VAL A 290 1.10 -9.27 -14.07
CA VAL A 290 1.10 -10.31 -13.02
C VAL A 290 -0.33 -10.67 -12.58
N HIS A 291 -1.27 -9.72 -12.52
CA HIS A 291 -2.56 -9.93 -11.86
C HIS A 291 -3.78 -9.84 -12.79
N ALA A 292 -3.69 -9.18 -13.95
CA ALA A 292 -4.85 -9.01 -14.83
C ALA A 292 -5.19 -10.27 -15.65
N LYS A 293 -6.45 -10.36 -16.07
CA LYS A 293 -6.96 -11.40 -16.96
C LYS A 293 -6.51 -11.20 -18.41
N GLU A 294 -6.62 -12.28 -19.19
CA GLU A 294 -6.22 -12.43 -20.59
C GLU A 294 -6.48 -11.21 -21.51
N PRO A 295 -7.65 -10.54 -21.59
CA PRO A 295 -7.82 -9.48 -22.58
C PRO A 295 -6.97 -8.23 -22.28
N VAL A 296 -6.80 -7.88 -21.01
CA VAL A 296 -6.03 -6.68 -20.60
C VAL A 296 -4.54 -6.99 -20.63
N ARG A 297 -4.16 -8.17 -20.13
CA ARG A 297 -2.78 -8.64 -20.12
C ARG A 297 -2.22 -8.82 -21.52
N VAL A 298 -2.98 -9.44 -22.44
CA VAL A 298 -2.54 -9.72 -23.80
C VAL A 298 -2.20 -8.44 -24.57
N GLU A 299 -2.92 -7.35 -24.33
CA GLU A 299 -2.62 -6.07 -24.98
C GLU A 299 -1.25 -5.51 -24.58
N VAL A 300 -0.87 -5.61 -23.31
CA VAL A 300 0.48 -5.21 -22.88
C VAL A 300 1.53 -6.17 -23.44
N THR A 301 1.29 -7.48 -23.39
CA THR A 301 2.28 -8.47 -23.85
C THR A 301 2.54 -8.44 -25.35
N LYS A 302 1.58 -7.96 -26.16
CA LYS A 302 1.78 -7.70 -27.60
C LYS A 302 2.84 -6.63 -27.86
N ARG A 303 3.06 -5.72 -26.91
CA ARG A 303 3.97 -4.58 -27.04
C ARG A 303 5.29 -4.89 -26.34
N VAL A 304 6.23 -5.40 -27.13
CA VAL A 304 7.53 -5.89 -26.63
C VAL A 304 8.32 -4.81 -25.90
N ASN A 305 8.22 -3.55 -26.32
CA ASN A 305 8.92 -2.44 -25.68
C ASN A 305 8.42 -2.17 -24.25
N LEU A 306 7.11 -2.24 -23.99
CA LEU A 306 6.56 -2.07 -22.64
C LEU A 306 6.96 -3.22 -21.71
N VAL A 307 6.92 -4.46 -22.20
CA VAL A 307 7.34 -5.63 -21.42
C VAL A 307 8.84 -5.59 -21.13
N ALA A 308 9.67 -5.26 -22.12
CA ALA A 308 11.11 -5.13 -21.94
C ALA A 308 11.47 -3.99 -20.98
N TRP A 309 10.72 -2.88 -21.05
CA TRP A 309 10.88 -1.75 -20.15
C TRP A 309 10.52 -2.13 -18.71
N GLU A 310 9.36 -2.78 -18.48
CA GLU A 310 8.95 -3.22 -17.14
C GLU A 310 10.01 -4.15 -16.54
N TRP A 311 10.49 -5.10 -17.33
CA TRP A 311 11.48 -6.07 -16.89
C TRP A 311 12.81 -5.40 -16.51
N ARG A 312 13.23 -4.39 -17.27
CA ARG A 312 14.41 -3.57 -16.98
C ARG A 312 14.24 -2.78 -15.69
N VAL A 313 13.10 -2.12 -15.51
CA VAL A 313 12.81 -1.31 -14.31
C VAL A 313 12.81 -2.20 -13.07
N ARG A 314 12.15 -3.36 -13.15
CA ARG A 314 12.12 -4.37 -12.08
C ARG A 314 13.55 -4.81 -11.68
N SER A 315 14.38 -5.11 -12.67
CA SER A 315 15.76 -5.57 -12.47
C SER A 315 16.70 -4.49 -11.91
N THR A 316 16.39 -3.20 -12.11
CA THR A 316 17.36 -2.13 -11.88
C THR A 316 17.60 -1.86 -10.39
N ASN A 317 16.58 -1.92 -9.52
CA ASN A 317 16.75 -1.71 -8.07
C ASN A 317 15.57 -2.20 -7.21
N ILE A 318 14.44 -2.58 -7.82
CA ILE A 318 13.22 -2.95 -7.09
C ILE A 318 13.37 -4.33 -6.42
N GLY A 319 14.08 -5.28 -7.05
CA GLY A 319 14.41 -6.58 -6.47
C GLY A 319 15.26 -6.52 -5.19
N TYR A 320 16.11 -5.49 -5.05
CA TYR A 320 17.00 -5.35 -3.89
C TYR A 320 16.29 -4.95 -2.59
N ILE A 321 15.20 -4.18 -2.69
CA ILE A 321 14.34 -3.89 -1.52
C ILE A 321 13.77 -5.21 -0.98
N GLY A 322 13.39 -6.15 -1.86
CA GLY A 322 12.94 -7.48 -1.45
C GLY A 322 14.01 -8.35 -0.80
N PHE A 323 15.27 -8.21 -1.22
CA PHE A 323 16.37 -9.07 -0.73
C PHE A 323 16.77 -8.75 0.72
N ALA A 324 16.74 -7.49 1.14
CA ALA A 324 16.99 -7.11 2.54
C ALA A 324 15.88 -7.64 3.49
N LEU A 325 14.66 -7.85 2.97
CA LEU A 325 13.48 -8.29 3.71
C LEU A 325 13.34 -9.81 3.87
N SER A 326 13.84 -10.59 2.90
CA SER A 326 13.80 -12.06 2.93
C SER A 326 14.70 -12.63 4.03
N VAL A 327 15.84 -11.99 4.29
CA VAL A 327 16.79 -12.46 5.32
C VAL A 327 16.22 -12.26 6.73
N MET A 328 15.49 -11.18 7.02
CA MET A 328 14.98 -10.95 8.39
C MET A 328 13.71 -11.73 8.75
N THR A 329 12.79 -11.96 7.82
CA THR A 329 11.56 -12.73 8.11
C THR A 329 11.83 -14.23 8.23
N GLN A 330 12.78 -14.79 7.48
CA GLN A 330 13.18 -16.19 7.64
C GLN A 330 13.94 -16.43 8.95
N THR A 331 14.83 -15.52 9.39
CA THR A 331 15.57 -15.73 10.65
C THR A 331 14.68 -15.65 11.90
N LEU A 332 13.66 -14.79 11.89
CA LEU A 332 12.69 -14.71 13.01
C LEU A 332 11.68 -15.87 13.01
N GLY A 333 11.27 -16.36 11.83
CA GLY A 333 10.42 -17.55 11.71
C GLY A 333 11.15 -18.84 12.16
N PHE A 334 12.44 -18.98 11.85
CA PHE A 334 13.23 -20.16 12.22
C PHE A 334 13.53 -20.22 13.73
N LEU A 335 13.78 -19.08 14.37
CA LEU A 335 14.01 -19.00 15.82
C LEU A 335 12.75 -19.31 16.64
N ALA A 336 11.57 -18.90 16.17
CA ALA A 336 10.29 -19.19 16.82
C ALA A 336 9.88 -20.68 16.71
N VAL A 337 10.30 -21.37 15.63
CA VAL A 337 10.04 -22.81 15.45
C VAL A 337 11.07 -23.67 16.21
N GLN A 338 12.32 -23.24 16.31
CA GLN A 338 13.37 -23.96 17.06
C GLN A 338 13.19 -23.91 18.59
N GLN A 339 12.50 -22.90 19.14
CA GLN A 339 12.16 -22.88 20.57
C GLN A 339 11.01 -23.83 20.95
N LYS A 340 10.22 -24.32 19.98
CA LYS A 340 9.06 -25.20 20.25
C LYS A 340 9.38 -26.70 20.09
N LEU A 341 10.62 -27.06 19.74
CA LEU A 341 11.06 -28.43 19.46
C LEU A 341 12.34 -28.82 20.23
N LYS A 342 12.48 -28.40 21.49
CA LYS A 342 13.44 -29.06 22.42
C LYS A 342 12.71 -30.16 23.20
N PRO A 343 12.85 -31.45 22.83
CA PRO A 343 12.45 -32.53 23.72
C PRO A 343 13.38 -32.56 24.95
N SER A 344 12.77 -32.51 26.13
CA SER A 344 13.44 -32.68 27.41
C SER A 344 13.92 -34.13 27.54
N TYR A 345 15.23 -34.37 27.45
CA TYR A 345 15.85 -35.66 27.73
C TYR A 345 16.91 -35.49 28.82
N GLN A 346 16.44 -35.58 30.05
CA GLN A 346 17.13 -35.72 31.34
C GLN A 346 16.14 -36.57 32.15
N GLU A 347 16.43 -37.65 32.85
CA GLU A 347 17.67 -38.25 33.34
C GLU A 347 17.25 -39.61 33.94
N GLY A 348 17.92 -40.70 33.59
CA GLY A 348 17.45 -42.05 33.94
C GLY A 348 18.53 -43.11 33.82
N ARG A 349 19.67 -42.89 34.47
CA ARG A 349 20.71 -43.90 34.65
C ARG A 349 21.31 -43.79 36.04
N ARG A 350 20.85 -44.65 36.94
CA ARG A 350 21.62 -45.16 38.09
C ARG A 350 20.86 -46.34 38.69
N LEU A 351 21.45 -47.53 38.60
CA LEU A 351 21.67 -48.50 39.70
C LEU A 351 21.82 -49.91 39.10
N ALA A 352 23.06 -50.30 38.90
CA ALA A 352 23.52 -51.69 38.97
C ALA A 352 24.96 -51.63 39.47
N TYR A 353 25.14 -51.85 40.78
CA TYR A 353 26.20 -52.62 41.43
C TYR A 353 25.83 -52.82 42.89
#